data_AF-A0A357KPT5-F1
#
_entry.id   AF-A0A357KPT5-F1
#
_cell.length_a   1.000
_cell.length_b   1.000
_cell.length_c   1.000
_cell.angle_alpha   90.00
_cell.angle_beta   90.00
_cell.angle_gamma   90.00
#
_symmetry.space_group_name_H-M   'P 1'
#
loop_
_entity.id
_entity.type
_entity.pdbx_description
1 polymer ?
#
loop_
_entity_poly.entity_id
_entity_poly.type
_entity_poly.pdbx_seq_one_letter_code
_entity_poly.pdbx_strand_id
1 'polypeptide(L)' 'MAGKKGTFIIQHIGAFSAQGACSDWTILADSGTADLVGITGNGSYAATSETVDMPFNYTIDEALSEM' A
#
# COMPACT_ATOMS: atom_id res chain seq x y z
N MET A 1 -0.17 -6.43 9.61
CA MET A 1 1.06 -5.62 9.48
C MET A 1 1.84 -5.71 10.79
N ALA A 2 3.08 -6.24 10.82
CA ALA A 2 3.91 -6.33 12.04
C ALA A 2 3.14 -6.78 13.32
N GLY A 3 2.31 -7.83 13.21
CA GLY A 3 1.48 -8.33 14.32
C GLY A 3 0.09 -7.69 14.48
N LYS A 4 -0.15 -6.49 13.91
CA LYS A 4 -1.46 -5.82 13.89
C LYS A 4 -2.40 -6.40 12.85
N LYS A 5 -3.69 -6.49 13.16
CA LYS A 5 -4.74 -7.08 12.31
C LYS A 5 -5.75 -6.04 11.85
N GLY A 6 -6.08 -6.09 10.56
CA GLY A 6 -7.06 -5.21 9.93
C GLY A 6 -7.00 -5.35 8.42
N THR A 7 -7.72 -4.46 7.74
CA THR A 7 -7.74 -4.33 6.28
C THR A 7 -7.53 -2.87 5.90
N PHE A 8 -7.12 -2.63 4.67
CA PHE A 8 -7.03 -1.30 4.05
C PHE A 8 -7.12 -1.47 2.53
N ILE A 9 -7.26 -0.37 1.82
CA ILE A 9 -7.34 -0.34 0.35
C ILE A 9 -6.04 0.26 -0.19
N ILE A 10 -5.47 -0.38 -1.21
CA ILE A 10 -4.40 0.20 -2.03
C ILE A 10 -5.01 0.63 -3.37
N GLN A 11 -4.81 1.89 -3.74
CA GLN A 11 -5.08 2.37 -5.10
C GLN A 11 -3.81 2.24 -5.93
N HIS A 12 -3.95 1.64 -7.11
CA HIS A 12 -2.90 1.57 -8.12
C HIS A 12 -3.23 2.50 -9.29
N ILE A 13 -2.26 3.31 -9.70
CA ILE A 13 -2.30 4.10 -10.93
C ILE A 13 -1.07 3.73 -11.73
N GLY A 14 -1.27 3.18 -12.92
CA GLY A 14 -0.20 2.55 -13.67
C GLY A 14 -0.51 2.40 -15.14
N ALA A 15 0.47 1.92 -15.88
CA ALA A 15 0.38 1.68 -17.31
C ALA A 15 0.99 0.34 -17.70
N PHE A 16 0.45 -0.24 -18.77
CA PHE A 16 1.02 -1.38 -19.45
C PHE A 16 1.59 -0.91 -20.79
N SER A 17 2.84 -1.30 -21.07
CA SER A 17 3.57 -0.90 -22.27
C SER A 17 4.39 -2.06 -22.81
N ALA A 18 5.03 -1.86 -23.97
CA ALA A 18 5.96 -2.84 -24.55
C ALA A 18 7.18 -3.12 -23.63
N GLN A 19 7.46 -2.23 -22.67
CA GLN A 19 8.57 -2.31 -21.72
C GLN A 19 8.18 -3.01 -20.41
N GLY A 20 6.90 -3.40 -20.27
CA GLY A 20 6.36 -4.00 -19.05
C GLY A 20 5.26 -3.17 -18.41
N ALA A 21 4.88 -3.56 -17.19
CA ALA A 21 3.87 -2.89 -16.38
C ALA A 21 4.53 -2.03 -15.30
N CYS A 22 4.03 -0.82 -15.09
CA CYS A 22 4.41 0.00 -13.95
C CYS A 22 3.17 0.41 -13.14
N SER A 23 3.37 0.67 -11.86
CA SER A 23 2.34 1.22 -10.99
C SER A 23 2.97 2.11 -9.93
N ASP A 24 2.40 3.30 -9.77
CA ASP A 24 2.42 4.02 -8.52
C ASP A 24 1.25 3.52 -7.67
N TRP A 25 1.48 3.37 -6.36
CA TRP A 25 0.46 2.89 -5.45
C TRP A 25 0.41 3.74 -4.18
N THR A 26 -0.78 3.84 -3.60
CA THR A 26 -1.01 4.58 -2.35
C THR A 26 -2.08 3.87 -1.54
N ILE A 27 -1.87 3.76 -0.22
CA ILE A 27 -2.92 3.34 0.71
C ILE A 27 -3.96 4.46 0.76
N LEU A 28 -5.21 4.13 0.43
CA LEU A 28 -6.29 5.11 0.42
C LEU A 28 -6.52 5.62 1.85
N ALA A 29 -6.58 6.94 2.01
CA ALA A 29 -6.85 7.57 3.30
C ALA A 29 -8.12 7.01 3.93
N ASP A 30 -8.10 6.86 5.26
CA ASP A 30 -9.21 6.37 6.09
C ASP A 30 -9.76 4.98 5.71
N SER A 31 -9.04 4.21 4.89
CA SER A 31 -9.45 2.86 4.50
C SER A 31 -9.05 1.77 5.51
N GLY A 32 -8.15 2.11 6.44
CA GLY A 32 -7.68 1.24 7.50
C GLY A 32 -8.79 0.81 8.46
N THR A 33 -8.81 -0.47 8.84
CA THR A 33 -9.76 -1.03 9.81
C THR A 33 -9.05 -1.65 11.01
N ALA A 34 -9.76 -1.75 12.15
CA ALA A 34 -9.26 -2.32 13.39
C ALA A 34 -7.89 -1.72 13.79
N ASP A 35 -6.87 -2.55 14.02
CA ASP A 35 -5.54 -2.11 14.45
C ASP A 35 -4.77 -1.31 13.38
N LEU A 36 -5.35 -1.15 12.17
CA LEU A 36 -4.77 -0.44 11.04
C LEU A 36 -5.49 0.88 10.73
N VAL A 37 -6.40 1.36 11.59
CA VAL A 37 -6.91 2.74 11.46
C VAL A 37 -5.73 3.72 11.50
N GLY A 38 -5.75 4.74 10.65
CA GLY A 38 -4.64 5.70 10.52
C GLY A 38 -3.43 5.17 9.74
N ILE A 39 -3.53 3.99 9.08
CA ILE A 39 -2.46 3.50 8.21
C ILE A 39 -2.29 4.36 6.96
N THR A 40 -1.05 4.73 6.66
CA THR A 40 -0.66 5.43 5.44
C THR A 40 0.55 4.75 4.81
N GLY A 41 0.70 4.86 3.49
CA GLY A 41 1.82 4.29 2.78
C GLY A 41 1.69 4.52 1.28
N ASN A 42 2.82 4.53 0.59
CA ASN A 42 2.89 4.68 -0.85
C ASN A 42 4.19 4.07 -1.39
N GLY A 43 4.23 3.89 -2.71
CA GLY A 43 5.41 3.42 -3.39
C GLY A 43 5.14 3.23 -4.87
N SER A 44 6.07 2.56 -5.53
CA SER A 44 6.00 2.29 -6.97
C SER A 44 6.70 0.97 -7.29
N TYR A 45 6.30 0.31 -8.36
CA TYR A 45 7.06 -0.81 -8.93
C TYR A 45 7.05 -0.77 -10.47
N ALA A 46 8.05 -1.41 -11.06
CA ALA A 46 8.12 -1.71 -12.48
C ALA A 46 8.36 -3.22 -12.67
N ALA A 47 7.36 -3.91 -13.23
CA ALA A 47 7.44 -5.32 -13.51
C ALA A 47 8.10 -5.54 -14.88
N THR A 48 9.42 -5.77 -14.85
CA THR A 48 10.22 -6.18 -16.02
C THR A 48 10.35 -7.70 -16.15
N SER A 49 9.80 -8.44 -15.19
CA SER A 49 9.75 -9.90 -15.10
C SER A 49 8.44 -10.36 -14.46
N GLU A 50 8.19 -11.67 -14.41
CA GLU A 50 6.98 -12.26 -13.79
C GLU A 50 6.86 -11.92 -12.29
N THR A 51 7.99 -11.77 -11.59
CA THR A 51 8.06 -11.31 -10.21
C THR A 51 8.70 -9.93 -10.12
N VAL A 52 8.27 -9.15 -9.13
CA VAL A 52 8.84 -7.83 -8.82
C VAL A 52 8.93 -7.66 -7.31
N ASP A 53 10.07 -7.16 -6.85
CA ASP A 53 10.22 -6.74 -5.47
C ASP A 53 9.50 -5.41 -5.29
N MET A 54 8.54 -5.38 -4.36
CA MET A 54 7.81 -4.17 -4.01
C MET A 54 8.03 -3.87 -2.53
N PRO A 55 9.02 -3.04 -2.18
CA PRO A 55 9.20 -2.57 -0.82
C PRO A 55 7.92 -1.91 -0.33
N PHE A 56 7.41 -2.36 0.82
CA PHE A 56 6.16 -1.88 1.38
C PHE A 56 6.45 -0.97 2.58
N ASN A 57 6.56 0.33 2.31
CA ASN A 57 6.78 1.34 3.33
C ASN A 57 5.43 1.86 3.84
N TYR A 58 5.23 1.83 5.15
CA TYR A 58 3.99 2.26 5.79
C TYR A 58 4.25 2.85 7.17
N THR A 59 3.30 3.65 7.63
CA THR A 59 3.20 4.17 8.99
C THR A 59 1.78 3.97 9.48
N ILE A 60 1.60 3.85 10.80
CA ILE A 60 0.29 3.78 11.45
C ILE A 60 0.27 4.88 12.50
N ASP A 61 -0.69 5.79 12.40
CA ASP A 61 -0.95 6.73 13.49
C ASP A 61 -1.77 6.03 14.58
N GLU A 62 -1.07 5.59 15.62
CA GLU A 62 -1.65 4.86 16.75
C GLU A 62 -2.74 5.68 17.47
N ALA A 63 -2.66 7.02 17.46
CA ALA A 63 -3.62 7.89 18.12
C ALA A 63 -5.03 7.79 17.51
N LEU A 64 -5.12 7.37 16.24
CA LEU A 64 -6.40 7.18 15.55
C LEU A 64 -6.95 5.75 15.73
N SER A 65 -6.16 4.81 16.24
CA SER A 65 -6.58 3.41 16.39
C SER A 65 -7.39 3.13 17.65
N GLU A 66 -7.37 4.04 18.63
CA GLU A 66 -8.06 3.90 19.92
C GLU A 66 -9.42 4.67 19.99
N MET A 67 -9.83 5.33 18.89
CA MET A 67 -11.13 6.03 18.76
C MET A 67 -12.23 5.11 18.23
#